data_AF-A0A526YI69-F1
#
_entry.id   AF-A0A526YI69-F1
#
_cell.length_a   1.000
_cell.length_b   1.000
_cell.length_c   1.000
_cell.angle_alpha   90.00
_cell.angle_beta   90.00
_cell.angle_gamma   90.00
#
_symmetry.space_group_name_H-M   'P 1'
#
loop_
_entity.id
_entity.type
_entity.pdbx_description
1 polymer ?
#
loop_
_entity_poly.entity_id
_entity_poly.type
_entity_poly.pdbx_seq_one_letter_code
_entity_poly.pdbx_strand_id
1 'polypeptide(L)'
;MKRRLAFGVIVIAVVGLLGGAALLIAGQSRVSQDAIQSSVTRTPELIDSGWKLPVAATFNADVTWQSNGSRCGPASVANTFRSIGEEETT
;
A
#
# COMPACT_ATOMS: atom_id res chain seq x y z
N MET A 1 45.77 -12.78 -1.87
CA MET A 1 44.80 -13.65 -2.59
C MET A 1 43.49 -13.86 -1.81
N LYS A 2 43.53 -14.35 -0.54
CA LYS A 2 42.33 -14.59 0.29
C LYS A 2 41.39 -13.38 0.46
N ARG A 3 41.94 -12.17 0.64
CA ARG A 3 41.14 -10.93 0.79
C ARG A 3 40.38 -10.55 -0.49
N ARG A 4 40.93 -10.82 -1.68
CA ARG A 4 40.27 -10.53 -2.97
C ARG A 4 39.14 -11.52 -3.24
N LEU A 5 39.34 -12.79 -2.86
CA LEU A 5 38.30 -13.83 -2.91
C LEU A 5 37.14 -13.52 -1.94
N ALA A 6 37.45 -13.15 -0.70
CA ALA A 6 36.43 -12.75 0.28
C ALA A 6 35.61 -11.55 -0.20
N PHE A 7 36.27 -10.56 -0.81
CA PHE A 7 35.59 -9.40 -1.38
C PHE A 7 34.66 -9.77 -2.54
N GLY A 8 35.10 -10.66 -3.43
CA GLY A 8 34.26 -11.17 -4.52
C GLY A 8 33.01 -11.90 -4.04
N VAL A 9 33.15 -12.75 -3.01
CA VAL A 9 32.00 -13.47 -2.41
C VAL A 9 31.01 -12.51 -1.76
N ILE A 10 31.49 -11.49 -1.05
CA ILE A 10 30.63 -10.48 -0.43
C ILE A 10 29.85 -9.70 -1.50
N VAL A 11 30.51 -9.28 -2.57
CA VAL A 11 29.85 -8.56 -3.66
C VAL A 11 28.76 -9.42 -4.30
N ILE A 12 29.06 -10.69 -4.59
CA ILE A 12 28.07 -11.62 -5.17
C ILE A 12 26.89 -11.84 -4.21
N ALA A 13 27.16 -12.01 -2.91
CA ALA A 13 26.12 -12.18 -1.92
C ALA A 13 25.23 -10.94 -1.82
N VAL A 14 25.80 -9.73 -1.80
CA VAL A 14 25.05 -8.47 -1.75
C VAL A 14 24.22 -8.27 -3.01
N VAL A 15 24.80 -8.48 -4.19
CA VAL A 15 24.07 -8.37 -5.47
C VAL A 15 22.97 -9.41 -5.56
N GLY A 16 23.22 -10.65 -5.11
CA GLY A 16 22.22 -11.70 -5.03
C GLY A 16 21.08 -11.36 -4.08
N LEU A 17 21.38 -10.78 -2.92
CA LEU A 17 20.37 -10.38 -1.94
C LEU A 17 19.51 -9.22 -2.47
N LEU A 18 20.14 -8.19 -3.03
CA LEU A 18 19.45 -7.02 -3.60
C LEU A 18 18.62 -7.40 -4.84
N GLY A 19 19.19 -8.22 -5.73
CA GLY A 19 18.50 -8.74 -6.91
C GLY A 19 17.33 -9.64 -6.54
N GLY A 20 17.52 -10.53 -5.57
CA GLY A 20 16.46 -11.39 -5.04
C GLY A 20 15.33 -10.59 -4.40
N ALA A 21 15.65 -9.59 -3.58
CA ALA A 21 14.65 -8.69 -2.98
C ALA A 21 13.86 -7.91 -4.04
N ALA A 22 14.54 -7.38 -5.06
CA ALA A 22 13.89 -6.67 -6.16
C ALA A 22 12.91 -7.57 -6.93
N LEU A 23 13.29 -8.82 -7.20
CA LEU A 23 12.42 -9.80 -7.86
C LEU A 23 11.20 -10.16 -7.01
N LEU A 24 11.37 -10.31 -5.70
CA LEU A 24 10.24 -10.56 -4.79
C LEU A 24 9.26 -9.39 -4.75
N ILE A 25 9.75 -8.15 -4.77
CA ILE A 25 8.90 -6.94 -4.77
C ILE A 25 8.20 -6.75 -6.12
N ALA A 26 8.90 -7.01 -7.23
CA ALA A 26 8.34 -6.87 -8.57
C ALA A 26 7.36 -8.01 -8.92
N GLY A 27 7.59 -9.21 -8.39
CA GLY A 27 6.76 -10.39 -8.62
C GLY A 27 5.46 -10.43 -7.81
N GLN A 28 5.25 -9.50 -6.87
CA GLN A 28 3.96 -9.38 -6.21
C GLN A 28 2.89 -9.01 -7.24
N SER A 29 1.82 -9.80 -7.33
CA SER A 29 0.65 -9.49 -8.13
C SER A 29 0.07 -8.14 -7.67
N ARG A 30 0.36 -7.09 -8.43
CA ARG A 30 -0.23 -5.77 -8.21
C ARG A 30 -1.62 -5.79 -8.81
N VAL A 31 -2.63 -5.70 -7.96
CA VAL A 31 -4.00 -5.44 -8.39
C VAL A 31 -4.16 -3.93 -8.35
N SER A 32 -4.61 -3.32 -9.44
CA SER A 32 -4.84 -1.87 -9.44
C SER A 32 -5.91 -1.50 -8.42
N GLN A 33 -5.78 -0.30 -7.84
CA GLN A 33 -6.79 0.23 -6.93
C GLN A 33 -8.18 0.28 -7.59
N ASP A 34 -8.24 0.66 -8.86
CA ASP A 34 -9.48 0.67 -9.66
C ASP A 34 -10.11 -0.72 -9.80
N ALA A 35 -9.30 -1.76 -10.04
CA ALA A 35 -9.80 -3.12 -10.13
C ALA A 35 -10.39 -3.59 -8.79
N ILE A 36 -9.72 -3.28 -7.68
CA ILE A 36 -10.24 -3.57 -6.33
C ILE A 36 -11.53 -2.78 -6.09
N GLN A 37 -11.55 -1.50 -6.45
CA GLN A 37 -12.72 -0.65 -6.29
C GLN A 37 -13.93 -1.18 -7.06
N SER A 38 -13.74 -1.61 -8.30
CA SER A 38 -14.80 -2.19 -9.13
C SER A 38 -15.26 -3.58 -8.69
N SER A 39 -14.45 -4.31 -7.92
CA SER A 39 -14.77 -5.67 -7.47
C SER A 39 -15.75 -5.73 -6.29
N VAL A 40 -16.01 -4.59 -5.63
CA VAL A 40 -16.97 -4.48 -4.54
C VAL A 40 -18.25 -3.82 -5.02
N THR A 41 -19.40 -4.38 -4.66
CA THR A 41 -20.69 -3.74 -4.96
C THR A 41 -20.79 -2.46 -4.14
N ARG A 42 -20.89 -1.31 -4.82
CA ARG A 42 -21.20 -0.01 -4.22
C ARG A 42 -22.37 0.61 -4.94
N THR A 43 -23.15 1.34 -4.17
CA THR A 43 -24.12 2.30 -4.68
C THR A 43 -23.54 3.68 -4.38
N PRO A 44 -22.82 4.31 -5.34
CA PRO A 44 -22.09 5.57 -5.09
C PRO A 44 -22.99 6.66 -4.49
N GLU A 45 -24.26 6.68 -4.87
CA GLU A 45 -25.26 7.62 -4.38
C GLU A 45 -25.53 7.43 -2.88
N LEU A 46 -25.54 6.19 -2.40
CA LEU A 46 -25.69 5.89 -0.97
C LEU A 46 -24.44 6.28 -0.19
N ILE A 47 -23.25 6.04 -0.73
CA ILE A 47 -21.97 6.43 -0.12
C ILE A 47 -21.91 7.97 0.02
N ASP A 48 -22.22 8.71 -1.05
CA ASP A 48 -22.26 10.17 -1.04
C ASP A 48 -23.29 10.70 -0.04
N SER A 49 -24.48 10.09 0.03
CA SER A 49 -25.48 10.44 1.04
C SER A 49 -25.00 10.18 2.48
N GLY A 50 -24.24 9.11 2.69
CA GLY A 50 -23.68 8.76 4.00
C GLY A 50 -22.65 9.78 4.48
N TRP A 51 -21.81 10.28 3.57
CA TRP A 51 -20.83 11.33 3.88
C TRP A 51 -21.48 12.68 4.24
N LYS A 52 -22.72 12.93 3.81
CA LYS A 52 -23.48 14.14 4.17
C LYS A 52 -24.13 14.07 5.55
N LEU A 53 -24.05 12.95 6.26
CA LEU A 53 -24.59 12.84 7.62
C LEU A 53 -23.82 13.73 8.60
N PRO A 54 -24.47 14.28 9.65
CA PRO A 54 -23.88 15.33 10.50
C PRO A 54 -22.53 14.97 11.12
N VAL A 55 -22.37 13.72 11.58
CA VAL A 55 -21.11 13.23 12.17
C VAL A 55 -20.11 12.85 11.09
N ALA A 56 -20.56 12.27 9.97
CA ALA A 56 -19.65 11.91 8.88
C ALA A 56 -18.99 13.13 8.24
N ALA A 57 -19.72 14.24 8.15
CA ALA A 57 -19.25 15.51 7.61
C ALA A 57 -18.12 16.17 8.42
N THR A 58 -17.82 15.69 9.62
CA THR A 58 -16.66 16.17 10.40
C THR A 58 -15.34 15.49 10.01
N PHE A 59 -15.38 14.47 9.15
CA PHE A 59 -14.21 13.72 8.70
C PHE A 59 -13.91 14.00 7.22
N ASN A 60 -12.65 13.84 6.83
CA ASN A 60 -12.29 13.83 5.41
C ASN A 60 -12.84 12.57 4.72
N ALA A 61 -13.58 12.77 3.62
CA ALA A 61 -14.23 11.69 2.87
C ALA A 61 -13.33 10.95 1.85
N ASP A 62 -12.03 11.31 1.79
CA ASP A 62 -11.09 10.69 0.86
C ASP A 62 -10.62 9.31 1.35
N VAL A 63 -10.84 8.28 0.52
CA VAL A 63 -10.56 6.88 0.85
C VAL A 63 -9.67 6.27 -0.22
N THR A 64 -8.47 5.85 0.19
CA THR A 64 -7.52 5.17 -0.68
C THR A 64 -7.70 3.66 -0.62
N TRP A 65 -7.60 2.98 -1.76
CA TRP A 65 -7.67 1.52 -1.86
C TRP A 65 -6.32 0.86 -1.57
N GLN A 66 -6.34 -0.34 -0.99
CA GLN A 66 -5.14 -1.14 -0.80
C GLN A 66 -4.42 -1.41 -2.12
N SER A 67 -3.09 -1.42 -2.12
CA SER A 67 -2.29 -1.67 -3.33
C SER A 67 -2.17 -3.16 -3.71
N ASN A 68 -2.58 -4.06 -2.80
CA ASN A 68 -2.71 -5.50 -3.05
C ASN A 68 -3.57 -6.17 -1.96
N GLY A 69 -3.85 -7.47 -2.12
CA GLY A 69 -4.70 -8.26 -1.20
C GLY A 69 -4.22 -8.35 0.25
N SER A 70 -2.92 -8.18 0.51
CA SER A 70 -2.33 -8.27 1.86
C SER A 70 -2.25 -6.92 2.58
N ARG A 71 -2.75 -5.84 1.98
CA ARG A 71 -2.64 -4.46 2.51
C ARG A 71 -3.96 -3.85 2.98
N CYS A 72 -5.02 -4.66 3.15
CA CYS A 72 -6.31 -4.16 3.65
C CYS A 72 -6.18 -3.48 5.03
N GLY A 73 -5.51 -4.11 5.99
CA GLY A 73 -5.29 -3.54 7.32
C GLY A 73 -4.53 -2.21 7.30
N PRO A 74 -3.32 -2.15 6.69
CA PRO A 74 -2.59 -0.90 6.55
C PRO A 74 -3.37 0.21 5.83
N ALA A 75 -4.13 -0.12 4.77
CA ALA A 75 -4.96 0.85 4.07
C ALA A 75 -6.07 1.41 4.98
N SER A 76 -6.73 0.56 5.78
CA SER A 76 -7.73 1.01 6.76
C SER A 76 -7.14 1.96 7.80
N VAL A 77 -5.97 1.63 8.35
CA VAL A 77 -5.28 2.48 9.34
C VAL A 77 -4.93 3.84 8.74
N ALA A 78 -4.35 3.85 7.54
CA ALA A 78 -4.02 5.09 6.84
C ALA A 78 -5.27 5.95 6.56
N ASN A 79 -6.36 5.35 6.09
CA ASN A 79 -7.61 6.07 5.85
C ASN A 79 -8.21 6.65 7.14
N THR A 80 -8.12 5.93 8.28
CA THR A 80 -8.58 6.46 9.59
C THR A 80 -7.81 7.71 9.98
N PHE A 81 -6.47 7.69 9.88
CA PHE A 81 -5.64 8.85 10.20
C PHE A 81 -5.94 10.04 9.27
N ARG A 82 -6.07 9.79 7.96
CA ARG A 82 -6.44 10.84 7.00
C ARG A 82 -7.84 11.40 7.26
N SER A 83 -8.78 10.56 7.67
CA SER A 83 -10.16 10.96 8.01
C SER A 83 -10.20 11.97 9.16
N ILE A 84 -9.28 11.86 10.13
CA ILE A 84 -9.15 12.80 11.26
C ILE A 84 -8.21 13.97 10.98
N GLY A 85 -7.67 14.08 9.76
CA GLY A 85 -6.81 15.19 9.33
C GLY A 85 -5.34 15.06 9.75
N GLU A 86 -4.89 13.86 10.14
CA GLU A 86 -3.48 13.60 10.43
C GLU A 86 -2.67 13.57 9.13
N GLU A 87 -1.51 14.23 9.13
CA GLU A 87 -0.63 14.27 7.96
C GLU A 87 0.11 12.95 7.77
N GLU A 88 0.39 12.60 6.51
CA GLU A 88 1.19 11.43 6.19
C GLU A 88 2.64 11.66 6.66
N THR A 89 3.10 10.84 7.59
CA THR A 89 4.50 10.85 8.05
C THR A 89 5.30 9.86 7.21
N THR A 90 6.24 10.38 6.41
CA THR A 90 7.20 9.61 5.61
C THR A 90 8.25 8.89 6.44
#